data_AF-A0A9W4WSV0-F1
#
_entry.id   AF-A0A9W4WSV0-F1
#
_cell.length_a   1.000
_cell.length_b   1.000
_cell.length_c   1.000
_cell.angle_alpha   90.00
_cell.angle_beta   90.00
_cell.angle_gamma   90.00
#
_symmetry.space_group_name_H-M   'P 1'
#
loop_
_entity.id
_entity.type
_entity.pdbx_description
1 polymer ?
#
loop_
_entity_poly.entity_id
_entity_poly.type
_entity_poly.pdbx_seq_one_letter_code
_entity_poly.pdbx_strand_id
1 'polypeptide(L)'
;VHWSEQRHVLVAPPEAGNAWAPEAYFDEGSGMWSVFWTSSLYEEDDVEHTGRSYNRILYATTSDFVEFSEARVWQDSGGPRYDSTVVEVDGVYHRFTKDDSGNATGCRDLIHEKSSNLSAGLDGWDVVASCISTTAGVGEIEGPAVAKSTPGDVNGEKYFLFVDEFTGRRYIPLVTEDISKPGWKLAGSGWVMPPSARHGGVMPITAAEREALLEAYQPGE
;
A
#
# COMPACT_ATOMS: atom_id res chain seq x y z
N VAL A 1 25.81 -5.70 2.35
CA VAL A 1 24.41 -6.09 2.04
C VAL A 1 24.46 -7.45 1.36
N HIS A 2 23.69 -8.43 1.84
CA HIS A 2 23.67 -9.78 1.29
C HIS A 2 22.22 -10.18 1.02
N TRP A 3 21.88 -10.44 -0.24
CA TRP A 3 20.59 -11.03 -0.60
C TRP A 3 20.71 -12.55 -0.58
N SER A 4 19.71 -13.22 -0.02
CA SER A 4 19.55 -14.66 -0.23
C SER A 4 19.07 -14.94 -1.65
N GLU A 5 19.10 -16.21 -2.03
CA GLU A 5 18.34 -16.68 -3.19
C GLU A 5 16.84 -16.37 -3.01
N GLN A 6 16.15 -16.15 -4.14
CA GLN A 6 14.70 -15.94 -4.15
C GLN A 6 13.98 -17.21 -3.70
N ARG A 7 12.91 -17.03 -2.91
CA ARG A 7 12.00 -18.10 -2.48
C ARG A 7 10.57 -17.75 -2.85
N HIS A 8 9.80 -18.75 -3.25
CA HIS A 8 8.35 -18.63 -3.38
C HIS A 8 7.65 -19.21 -2.15
N VAL A 9 6.56 -18.55 -1.76
CA VAL A 9 5.70 -18.97 -0.66
C VAL A 9 4.27 -18.95 -1.16
N LEU A 10 3.55 -20.06 -0.96
CA LEU A 10 2.12 -20.07 -1.20
C LEU A 10 1.44 -19.41 -0.01
N VAL A 11 0.87 -18.23 -0.22
CA VAL A 11 0.13 -17.47 0.81
C VAL A 11 -1.34 -17.31 0.47
N ALA A 12 -1.69 -17.34 -0.82
CA ALA A 12 -3.06 -17.22 -1.27
C ALA A 12 -3.79 -18.58 -1.16
N PRO A 13 -5.08 -18.57 -0.78
CA PRO A 13 -5.87 -19.79 -0.71
C PRO A 13 -6.14 -20.36 -2.11
N PRO A 14 -6.55 -21.65 -2.24
CA PRO A 14 -6.79 -22.30 -3.54
C PRO A 14 -7.78 -21.55 -4.44
N GLU A 15 -8.77 -20.88 -3.85
CA GLU A 15 -9.83 -20.13 -4.53
C GLU A 15 -9.36 -18.76 -5.04
N ALA A 16 -8.09 -18.41 -4.83
CA ALA A 16 -7.53 -17.14 -5.28
C ALA A 16 -7.13 -17.19 -6.76
N GLY A 17 -7.62 -16.23 -7.55
CA GLY A 17 -7.17 -16.04 -8.93
C GLY A 17 -5.81 -15.34 -9.05
N ASN A 18 -5.38 -14.64 -8.00
CA ASN A 18 -4.16 -13.83 -8.01
C ASN A 18 -3.63 -13.52 -6.61
N ALA A 19 -2.34 -13.17 -6.54
CA ALA A 19 -1.69 -12.58 -5.37
C ALA A 19 -0.88 -11.36 -5.83
N TRP A 20 -1.56 -10.22 -6.02
CA TRP A 20 -0.98 -9.01 -6.62
C TRP A 20 -0.61 -7.97 -5.58
N ALA A 21 0.43 -7.18 -5.89
CA ALA A 21 0.88 -6.03 -5.11
C ALA A 21 0.95 -6.28 -3.58
N PRO A 22 1.80 -7.23 -3.13
CA PRO A 22 1.96 -7.47 -1.71
C PRO A 22 2.74 -6.33 -1.02
N GLU A 23 2.32 -5.95 0.18
CA GLU A 23 3.08 -5.13 1.11
C GLU A 23 3.10 -5.82 2.48
N ALA A 24 4.17 -5.60 3.25
CA ALA A 24 4.32 -6.10 4.60
C ALA A 24 4.51 -4.92 5.57
N TYR A 25 3.70 -4.89 6.62
CA TYR A 25 3.77 -3.90 7.69
C TYR A 25 4.03 -4.61 9.03
N PHE A 26 5.03 -4.17 9.78
CA PHE A 26 5.32 -4.74 11.10
C PHE A 26 4.44 -4.10 12.16
N ASP A 27 3.55 -4.89 12.76
CA ASP A 27 2.70 -4.44 13.85
C ASP A 27 3.40 -4.68 15.19
N GLU A 28 3.92 -3.59 15.79
CA GLU A 28 4.61 -3.65 17.09
C GLU A 28 3.73 -4.23 18.21
N GLY A 29 2.41 -4.01 18.15
CA GLY A 29 1.47 -4.47 19.17
C GLY A 29 1.36 -5.99 19.24
N SER A 30 1.36 -6.66 18.09
CA SER A 30 1.34 -8.13 18.00
C SER A 30 2.74 -8.75 17.88
N GLY A 31 3.76 -7.97 17.50
CA GLY A 31 5.10 -8.46 17.18
C GLY A 31 5.15 -9.29 15.89
N MET A 32 4.17 -9.10 15.01
CA MET A 32 4.01 -9.86 13.77
C MET A 32 3.99 -8.93 12.56
N TRP A 33 4.47 -9.43 11.43
CA TRP A 33 4.22 -8.79 10.14
C TRP A 33 2.81 -9.11 9.68
N SER A 34 2.05 -8.07 9.32
CA SER A 34 0.86 -8.19 8.49
C SER A 34 1.25 -8.05 7.04
N VAL A 35 1.09 -9.12 6.26
CA VAL A 35 1.36 -9.16 4.83
C VAL A 35 0.03 -9.17 4.11
N PHE A 36 -0.22 -8.18 3.27
CA PHE A 36 -1.50 -8.00 2.59
C PHE A 36 -1.31 -7.81 1.10
N TRP A 37 -2.28 -8.27 0.32
CA TRP A 37 -2.22 -8.28 -1.14
C TRP A 37 -3.62 -8.27 -1.75
N THR A 38 -3.69 -8.02 -3.05
CA THR A 38 -4.93 -8.03 -3.81
C THR A 38 -5.21 -9.41 -4.42
N SER A 39 -6.44 -9.89 -4.27
CA SER A 39 -6.87 -11.19 -4.79
C SER A 39 -8.33 -11.18 -5.25
N SER A 40 -8.61 -11.76 -6.41
CA SER A 40 -9.96 -12.23 -6.76
C SER A 40 -10.19 -13.59 -6.10
N LEU A 41 -11.37 -13.78 -5.50
CA LEU A 41 -11.76 -15.03 -4.83
C LEU A 41 -12.96 -15.65 -5.52
N TYR A 42 -12.83 -16.92 -5.91
CA TYR A 42 -13.87 -17.72 -6.55
C TYR A 42 -14.60 -18.58 -5.51
N GLU A 43 -15.73 -19.15 -5.92
CA GLU A 43 -16.43 -20.13 -5.07
C GLU A 43 -15.61 -21.43 -5.01
N GLU A 44 -15.69 -22.16 -3.90
CA GLU A 44 -14.91 -23.38 -3.65
C GLU A 44 -15.10 -24.46 -4.74
N ASP A 45 -16.26 -24.49 -5.39
CA ASP A 45 -16.57 -25.44 -6.47
C ASP A 45 -16.19 -24.93 -7.88
N ASP A 46 -15.75 -23.68 -8.04
CA ASP A 46 -15.23 -23.10 -9.29
C ASP A 46 -13.72 -23.28 -9.41
N VAL A 47 -13.27 -24.53 -9.44
CA VAL A 47 -11.84 -24.90 -9.50
C VAL A 47 -11.09 -24.40 -10.73
N GLU A 48 -11.81 -24.01 -11.79
CA GLU A 48 -11.23 -23.46 -13.02
C GLU A 48 -11.19 -21.92 -13.02
N HIS A 49 -11.70 -21.28 -11.96
CA HIS A 49 -11.74 -19.83 -11.80
C HIS A 49 -12.36 -19.09 -12.99
N THR A 50 -13.50 -19.60 -13.49
CA THR A 50 -14.16 -19.07 -14.71
C THR A 50 -15.39 -18.21 -14.41
N GLY A 51 -15.89 -18.28 -13.18
CA GLY A 51 -17.00 -17.50 -12.67
C GLY A 51 -16.69 -16.02 -12.57
N ARG A 52 -17.70 -15.24 -12.18
CA ARG A 52 -17.50 -13.81 -11.90
C ARG A 52 -16.94 -13.64 -10.50
N SER A 53 -15.85 -12.88 -10.41
CA SER A 53 -15.28 -12.44 -9.15
C SER A 53 -14.83 -10.98 -9.25
N TYR A 54 -14.36 -10.43 -8.13
CA TYR A 54 -13.73 -9.12 -8.04
C TYR A 54 -12.62 -9.16 -6.99
N ASN A 55 -11.72 -8.18 -7.09
CA ASN A 55 -10.57 -8.08 -6.22
C ASN A 55 -10.94 -7.59 -4.81
N ARG A 56 -10.42 -8.27 -3.80
CA ARG A 56 -10.47 -7.94 -2.38
C ARG A 56 -9.05 -7.80 -1.87
N ILE A 57 -8.88 -7.18 -0.71
CA ILE A 57 -7.59 -7.19 -0.03
C ILE A 57 -7.58 -8.35 0.96
N LEU A 58 -6.66 -9.28 0.78
CA LEU A 58 -6.39 -10.37 1.71
C LEU A 58 -5.20 -9.99 2.59
N TYR A 59 -5.08 -10.64 3.74
CA TYR A 59 -3.88 -10.59 4.56
C TYR A 59 -3.59 -11.91 5.25
N ALA A 60 -2.31 -12.11 5.59
CA ALA A 60 -1.82 -13.15 6.48
C ALA A 60 -0.76 -12.54 7.41
N THR A 61 -0.47 -13.23 8.51
CA THR A 61 0.58 -12.81 9.44
C THR A 61 1.78 -13.75 9.43
N THR A 62 2.97 -13.22 9.67
CA THR A 62 4.21 -14.00 9.82
C THR A 62 5.16 -13.31 10.79
N SER A 63 6.00 -14.08 11.48
CA SER A 63 7.09 -13.54 12.30
C SER A 63 8.44 -13.54 11.58
N ASP A 64 8.57 -14.32 10.51
CA ASP A 64 9.87 -14.69 9.94
C ASP A 64 9.90 -14.75 8.40
N PHE A 65 8.77 -14.47 7.73
CA PHE A 65 8.60 -14.66 6.29
C PHE A 65 8.90 -16.09 5.81
N VAL A 66 8.84 -17.08 6.72
CA VAL A 66 8.93 -18.51 6.43
C VAL A 66 7.55 -19.13 6.48
N GLU A 67 6.94 -19.09 7.66
CA GLU A 67 5.61 -19.61 7.96
C GLU A 67 4.59 -18.47 7.99
N PHE A 68 3.43 -18.69 7.38
CA PHE A 68 2.35 -17.72 7.31
C PHE A 68 1.10 -18.31 7.97
N SER A 69 0.32 -17.47 8.63
CA SER A 69 -1.04 -17.84 9.00
C SER A 69 -1.87 -18.11 7.75
N GLU A 70 -3.00 -18.79 7.94
CA GLU A 70 -4.05 -18.83 6.93
C GLU A 70 -4.45 -17.40 6.52
N ALA A 71 -4.61 -17.18 5.21
CA ALA A 71 -5.02 -15.90 4.67
C ALA A 71 -6.49 -15.61 5.00
N ARG A 72 -6.79 -14.34 5.24
CA ARG A 72 -8.15 -13.86 5.53
C ARG A 72 -8.46 -12.64 4.71
N VAL A 73 -9.73 -12.43 4.39
CA VAL A 73 -10.18 -11.17 3.79
C VAL A 73 -9.99 -10.04 4.82
N TRP A 74 -9.22 -9.02 4.44
CA TRP A 74 -9.02 -7.80 5.22
C TRP A 74 -10.02 -6.71 4.81
N GLN A 75 -10.26 -6.57 3.49
CA GLN A 75 -11.14 -5.55 2.93
C GLN A 75 -12.03 -6.16 1.85
N ASP A 76 -13.34 -6.02 2.03
CA ASP A 76 -14.35 -6.36 1.02
C ASP A 76 -15.52 -5.37 1.11
N SER A 77 -15.57 -4.44 0.15
CA SER A 77 -16.66 -3.45 0.00
C SER A 77 -17.72 -3.89 -1.01
N GLY A 78 -17.76 -5.18 -1.39
CA GLY A 78 -18.65 -5.69 -2.44
C GLY A 78 -18.24 -5.27 -3.86
N GLY A 79 -16.98 -4.84 -4.05
CA GLY A 79 -16.45 -4.38 -5.34
C GLY A 79 -14.93 -4.36 -5.35
N PRO A 80 -14.30 -4.21 -6.54
CA PRO A 80 -12.86 -4.32 -6.70
C PRO A 80 -12.07 -3.28 -5.88
N ARG A 81 -11.20 -3.77 -4.99
CA ARG A 81 -10.17 -2.99 -4.28
C ARG A 81 -8.77 -3.49 -4.62
N TYR A 82 -7.82 -2.57 -4.74
CA TYR A 82 -6.43 -2.87 -5.11
C TYR A 82 -5.44 -2.11 -4.23
N ASP A 83 -4.22 -2.62 -4.19
CA ASP A 83 -3.01 -1.90 -3.82
C ASP A 83 -3.16 -1.15 -2.49
N SER A 84 -3.13 -1.91 -1.39
CA SER A 84 -3.12 -1.28 -0.07
C SER A 84 -1.70 -0.87 0.34
N THR A 85 -1.61 0.18 1.16
CA THR A 85 -0.38 0.55 1.89
C THR A 85 -0.76 1.09 3.27
N VAL A 86 0.12 0.94 4.26
CA VAL A 86 -0.16 1.30 5.67
C VAL A 86 0.95 2.14 6.29
N VAL A 87 0.57 3.12 7.11
CA VAL A 87 1.45 3.80 8.06
C VAL A 87 0.75 3.94 9.41
N GLU A 88 1.52 3.90 10.49
CA GLU A 88 1.03 4.17 11.85
C GLU A 88 1.51 5.55 12.31
N VAL A 89 0.61 6.29 12.94
CA VAL A 89 0.86 7.61 13.52
C VAL A 89 0.13 7.73 14.85
N ASP A 90 0.89 7.91 15.93
CA ASP A 90 0.39 8.21 17.29
C ASP A 90 -0.68 7.22 17.82
N GLY A 91 -0.44 5.92 17.61
CA GLY A 91 -1.31 4.80 17.94
C GLY A 91 -2.43 4.53 16.94
N VAL A 92 -2.40 5.16 15.75
CA VAL A 92 -3.47 5.05 14.74
C VAL A 92 -2.90 4.62 13.40
N TYR A 93 -3.40 3.50 12.88
CA TYR A 93 -3.08 3.05 11.54
C TYR A 93 -3.88 3.86 10.53
N HIS A 94 -3.21 4.26 9.46
CA HIS A 94 -3.77 4.86 8.28
C HIS A 94 -3.47 3.94 7.10
N ARG A 95 -4.51 3.59 6.34
CA ARG A 95 -4.35 2.81 5.11
C ARG A 95 -4.84 3.59 3.90
N PHE A 96 -4.22 3.32 2.76
CA PHE A 96 -4.64 3.83 1.47
C PHE A 96 -4.89 2.66 0.56
N THR A 97 -5.97 2.70 -0.22
CA THR A 97 -6.35 1.61 -1.12
C THR A 97 -7.03 2.20 -2.34
N LYS A 98 -6.84 1.61 -3.52
CA LYS A 98 -7.65 1.92 -4.69
C LYS A 98 -9.01 1.26 -4.54
N ASP A 99 -10.07 2.05 -4.37
CA ASP A 99 -11.45 1.58 -4.50
C ASP A 99 -11.88 1.81 -5.95
N ASP A 100 -11.85 0.75 -6.75
CA ASP A 100 -12.21 0.84 -8.16
C ASP A 100 -13.71 0.64 -8.43
N SER A 101 -14.47 0.36 -7.36
CA SER A 101 -15.93 0.26 -7.38
C SER A 101 -16.62 1.57 -7.02
N GLY A 102 -16.00 2.34 -6.12
CA GLY A 102 -16.62 3.46 -5.44
C GLY A 102 -17.72 3.04 -4.45
N ASN A 103 -17.87 1.75 -4.13
CA ASN A 103 -18.91 1.29 -3.22
C ASN A 103 -18.72 1.83 -1.79
N ALA A 104 -17.48 2.11 -1.37
CA ALA A 104 -17.21 2.59 -0.02
C ALA A 104 -17.61 4.07 0.17
N THR A 105 -17.41 4.92 -0.86
CA THR A 105 -17.54 6.37 -0.71
C THR A 105 -18.30 7.07 -1.84
N GLY A 106 -18.81 6.33 -2.82
CA GLY A 106 -19.37 6.85 -4.07
C GLY A 106 -18.32 7.36 -5.05
N CYS A 107 -17.03 7.08 -4.84
CA CYS A 107 -15.93 7.62 -5.63
C CYS A 107 -14.95 6.52 -6.05
N ARG A 108 -14.80 6.34 -7.37
CA ARG A 108 -13.83 5.40 -7.95
C ARG A 108 -12.43 6.01 -7.93
N ASP A 109 -11.72 5.87 -6.81
CA ASP A 109 -10.43 6.52 -6.56
C ASP A 109 -9.67 5.88 -5.38
N LEU A 110 -8.51 6.41 -5.02
CA LEU A 110 -7.89 6.13 -3.73
C LEU A 110 -8.77 6.63 -2.58
N ILE A 111 -8.94 5.76 -1.59
CA ILE A 111 -9.53 6.04 -0.30
C ILE A 111 -8.43 6.02 0.77
N HIS A 112 -8.53 6.91 1.75
CA HIS A 112 -7.71 6.95 2.96
C HIS A 112 -8.61 6.66 4.14
N GLU A 113 -8.29 5.60 4.88
CA GLU A 113 -9.04 5.18 6.06
C GLU A 113 -8.11 5.12 7.29
N LYS A 114 -8.69 5.14 8.48
CA LYS A 114 -7.95 4.98 9.74
C LYS A 114 -8.58 3.99 10.70
N SER A 115 -7.78 3.37 11.53
CA SER A 115 -8.23 2.51 12.63
C SER A 115 -7.19 2.45 13.74
N SER A 116 -7.62 2.17 14.96
CA SER A 116 -6.71 1.81 16.07
C SER A 116 -6.36 0.31 16.08
N ASN A 117 -6.87 -0.47 15.12
CA ASN A 117 -6.59 -1.90 15.00
C ASN A 117 -6.31 -2.26 13.54
N LEU A 118 -5.03 -2.52 13.22
CA LEU A 118 -4.59 -2.88 11.87
C LEU A 118 -5.37 -4.08 11.30
N SER A 119 -5.62 -5.10 12.12
CA SER A 119 -6.27 -6.36 11.71
C SER A 119 -7.78 -6.27 11.58
N ALA A 120 -8.39 -5.13 11.93
CA ALA A 120 -9.83 -4.96 11.82
C ALA A 120 -10.27 -5.08 10.35
N GLY A 121 -11.39 -5.77 10.12
CA GLY A 121 -12.05 -5.83 8.82
C GLY A 121 -12.63 -4.47 8.41
N LEU A 122 -13.26 -4.39 7.23
CA LEU A 122 -13.73 -3.13 6.63
C LEU A 122 -14.47 -2.19 7.61
N ASP A 123 -15.43 -2.72 8.39
CA ASP A 123 -16.26 -1.93 9.32
C ASP A 123 -15.49 -1.34 10.53
N GLY A 124 -14.27 -1.79 10.78
CA GLY A 124 -13.42 -1.27 11.84
C GLY A 124 -12.53 -0.10 11.42
N TRP A 125 -12.72 0.43 10.21
CA TRP A 125 -11.96 1.52 9.64
C TRP A 125 -12.87 2.70 9.29
N ASP A 126 -12.48 3.89 9.73
CA ASP A 126 -13.18 5.14 9.43
C ASP A 126 -12.57 5.80 8.20
N VAL A 127 -13.41 6.28 7.28
CA VAL A 127 -12.96 7.07 6.13
C VAL A 127 -12.43 8.43 6.60
N VAL A 128 -11.21 8.76 6.19
CA VAL A 128 -10.53 10.04 6.45
C VAL A 128 -10.60 10.95 5.24
N ALA A 129 -10.33 10.40 4.06
CA ALA A 129 -10.45 11.10 2.79
C ALA A 129 -10.81 10.12 1.66
N SER A 130 -11.45 10.64 0.62
CA SER A 130 -11.79 9.92 -0.61
C SER A 130 -11.64 10.86 -1.80
N CYS A 131 -11.70 10.33 -3.02
CA CYS A 131 -11.50 11.13 -4.23
C CYS A 131 -10.15 11.87 -4.21
N ILE A 132 -9.09 11.22 -3.71
CA ILE A 132 -7.79 11.85 -3.48
C ILE A 132 -7.21 12.41 -4.78
N SER A 133 -7.32 11.70 -5.91
CA SER A 133 -6.83 12.19 -7.21
C SER A 133 -7.53 13.48 -7.63
N THR A 134 -8.86 13.49 -7.55
CA THR A 134 -9.70 14.62 -7.96
C THR A 134 -9.42 15.83 -7.09
N THR A 135 -9.34 15.62 -5.77
CA THR A 135 -9.05 16.68 -4.80
C THR A 135 -7.64 17.25 -4.97
N ALA A 136 -6.66 16.39 -5.29
CA ALA A 136 -5.28 16.79 -5.56
C ALA A 136 -5.08 17.40 -6.96
N GLY A 137 -6.08 17.35 -7.84
CA GLY A 137 -6.00 17.85 -9.22
C GLY A 137 -5.08 17.03 -10.12
N VAL A 138 -5.02 15.71 -9.89
CA VAL A 138 -4.22 14.76 -10.68
C VAL A 138 -5.14 13.79 -11.44
N GLY A 139 -4.59 13.10 -12.43
CA GLY A 139 -5.30 12.09 -13.23
C GLY A 139 -5.57 10.81 -12.44
N GLU A 140 -5.97 9.75 -13.14
CA GLU A 140 -6.26 8.47 -12.50
C GLU A 140 -4.99 7.87 -11.88
N ILE A 141 -5.08 7.49 -10.60
CA ILE A 141 -3.97 6.98 -9.81
C ILE A 141 -4.28 5.59 -9.22
N GLU A 142 -3.22 4.81 -9.00
CA GLU A 142 -3.20 3.53 -8.28
C GLU A 142 -1.83 3.32 -7.58
N GLY A 143 -1.57 2.13 -7.05
CA GLY A 143 -0.29 1.78 -6.45
C GLY A 143 0.23 2.75 -5.39
N PRO A 144 -0.57 3.07 -4.35
CA PRO A 144 -0.13 3.98 -3.30
C PRO A 144 1.01 3.38 -2.48
N ALA A 145 1.98 4.22 -2.13
CA ALA A 145 2.99 3.96 -1.11
C ALA A 145 3.08 5.16 -0.17
N VAL A 146 2.71 4.97 1.09
CA VAL A 146 2.72 6.05 2.09
C VAL A 146 4.05 6.08 2.83
N ALA A 147 4.56 7.28 3.12
CA ALA A 147 5.76 7.48 3.94
C ALA A 147 5.67 8.77 4.76
N LYS A 148 6.20 8.73 5.98
CA LYS A 148 6.46 9.94 6.78
C LYS A 148 7.85 10.47 6.44
N SER A 149 8.01 11.78 6.38
CA SER A 149 9.33 12.43 6.29
C SER A 149 10.21 11.99 7.45
N THR A 150 11.52 11.86 7.22
CA THR A 150 12.46 11.58 8.31
C THR A 150 12.53 12.75 9.29
N PRO A 151 12.78 12.52 10.59
CA PRO A 151 12.97 13.59 11.56
C PRO A 151 14.02 14.60 11.10
N GLY A 152 13.68 15.89 11.14
CA GLY A 152 14.58 16.97 10.69
C GLY A 152 14.71 17.11 9.17
N ASP A 153 13.78 16.56 8.37
CA ASP A 153 13.74 16.79 6.92
C ASP A 153 13.78 18.30 6.61
N VAL A 154 14.68 18.68 5.69
CA VAL A 154 14.89 20.09 5.31
C VAL A 154 13.66 20.72 4.67
N ASN A 155 12.71 19.91 4.21
CA ASN A 155 11.45 20.35 3.62
C ASN A 155 10.29 20.33 4.64
N GLY A 156 10.57 20.15 5.93
CA GLY A 156 9.59 20.10 7.01
C GLY A 156 8.95 18.72 7.20
N GLU A 157 8.35 18.52 8.37
CA GLU A 157 7.64 17.29 8.70
C GLU A 157 6.35 17.19 7.88
N LYS A 158 6.22 16.10 7.12
CA LYS A 158 5.06 15.84 6.26
C LYS A 158 4.87 14.35 6.01
N TYR A 159 3.73 14.03 5.41
CA TYR A 159 3.43 12.72 4.87
C TYR A 159 3.43 12.79 3.35
N PHE A 160 4.03 11.78 2.73
CA PHE A 160 4.04 11.55 1.31
C PHE A 160 3.15 10.36 1.00
N LEU A 161 2.38 10.48 -0.08
CA LEU A 161 1.64 9.39 -0.68
C LEU A 161 2.09 9.34 -2.14
N PHE A 162 3.01 8.42 -2.43
CA PHE A 162 3.48 8.20 -3.78
C PHE A 162 2.48 7.32 -4.52
N VAL A 163 2.12 7.70 -5.74
CA VAL A 163 1.07 7.02 -6.51
C VAL A 163 1.45 6.93 -7.98
N ASP A 164 1.04 5.88 -8.65
CA ASP A 164 1.19 5.76 -10.10
C ASP A 164 0.03 6.44 -10.82
N GLU A 165 0.29 7.61 -11.39
CA GLU A 165 -0.61 8.25 -12.36
C GLU A 165 -0.46 7.57 -13.72
N PHE A 166 -1.10 6.41 -13.86
CA PHE A 166 -0.82 5.44 -14.93
C PHE A 166 -1.18 5.94 -16.34
N THR A 167 -2.10 6.91 -16.44
CA THR A 167 -2.44 7.61 -17.70
C THR A 167 -1.66 8.92 -17.91
N GLY A 168 -0.84 9.33 -16.95
CA GLY A 168 -0.19 10.64 -16.92
C GLY A 168 1.31 10.58 -16.62
N ARG A 169 1.74 11.30 -15.58
CA ARG A 169 3.13 11.58 -15.21
C ARG A 169 3.86 10.37 -14.62
N ARG A 170 3.20 9.22 -14.48
CA ARG A 170 3.70 8.02 -13.80
C ARG A 170 3.78 8.24 -12.30
N TYR A 171 4.85 7.81 -11.65
CA TYR A 171 4.98 7.90 -10.20
C TYR A 171 5.11 9.35 -9.73
N ILE A 172 4.13 9.82 -8.95
CA ILE A 172 4.06 11.20 -8.44
C ILE A 172 3.92 11.22 -6.91
N PRO A 173 4.54 12.19 -6.22
CA PRO A 173 4.33 12.39 -4.79
C PRO A 173 3.14 13.32 -4.52
N LEU A 174 2.12 12.82 -3.81
CA LEU A 174 1.16 13.66 -3.11
C LEU A 174 1.66 13.92 -1.69
N VAL A 175 1.30 15.07 -1.10
CA VAL A 175 1.76 15.47 0.24
C VAL A 175 0.65 16.04 1.10
N THR A 176 0.79 15.83 2.41
CA THR A 176 0.00 16.54 3.43
C THR A 176 0.83 16.75 4.70
N GLU A 177 0.49 17.78 5.49
CA GLU A 177 1.15 18.06 6.77
C GLU A 177 0.44 17.34 7.94
N ASP A 178 -0.86 17.09 7.81
CA ASP A 178 -1.68 16.42 8.83
C ASP A 178 -2.43 15.24 8.19
N ILE A 179 -1.94 14.02 8.42
CA ILE A 179 -2.56 12.79 7.89
C ILE A 179 -3.93 12.50 8.55
N SER A 180 -4.23 13.08 9.71
CA SER A 180 -5.53 12.89 10.38
C SER A 180 -6.64 13.77 9.78
N LYS A 181 -6.24 14.87 9.11
CA LYS A 181 -7.12 15.82 8.40
C LYS A 181 -6.46 16.27 7.09
N PRO A 182 -6.28 15.35 6.14
CA PRO A 182 -5.38 15.56 5.03
C PRO A 182 -5.94 16.55 4.01
N GLY A 183 -5.06 17.43 3.55
CA GLY A 183 -5.20 18.20 2.32
C GLY A 183 -4.24 17.69 1.26
N TRP A 184 -4.44 16.45 0.79
CA TRP A 184 -3.57 15.81 -0.21
C TRP A 184 -3.48 16.67 -1.48
N LYS A 185 -2.26 17.01 -1.87
CA LYS A 185 -1.96 17.79 -3.07
C LYS A 185 -0.69 17.27 -3.71
N LEU A 186 -0.56 17.45 -5.03
CA LEU A 186 0.71 17.18 -5.71
C LEU A 186 1.83 17.99 -5.03
N ALA A 187 2.96 17.35 -4.75
CA ALA A 187 4.13 18.08 -4.28
C ALA A 187 4.50 19.17 -5.30
N GLY A 188 5.01 20.31 -4.80
CA GLY A 188 5.42 21.42 -5.65
C GLY A 188 6.53 21.06 -6.64
N SER A 189 7.20 22.06 -7.22
CA SER A 189 8.34 21.79 -8.11
C SER A 189 9.54 21.18 -7.36
N GLY A 190 10.40 20.47 -8.10
CA GLY A 190 11.72 20.06 -7.62
C GLY A 190 11.89 18.59 -7.21
N TRP A 191 10.81 17.79 -7.22
CA TRP A 191 10.95 16.33 -7.09
C TRP A 191 11.36 15.70 -8.43
N VAL A 192 12.15 14.63 -8.35
CA VAL A 192 12.60 13.84 -9.49
C VAL A 192 12.35 12.38 -9.16
N MET A 193 11.68 11.67 -10.06
CA MET A 193 11.45 10.24 -9.95
C MET A 193 12.26 9.50 -11.02
N PRO A 194 12.68 8.25 -10.75
CA PRO A 194 13.23 7.41 -11.80
C PRO A 194 12.28 7.38 -13.01
N PRO A 195 12.75 7.52 -14.26
CA PRO A 195 11.87 7.70 -15.41
C PRO A 195 10.84 6.58 -15.61
N SER A 196 11.17 5.35 -15.22
CA SER A 196 10.31 4.16 -15.30
C SER A 196 9.60 3.81 -14.00
N ALA A 197 9.71 4.64 -12.95
CA ALA A 197 9.05 4.37 -11.68
C ALA A 197 7.53 4.29 -11.86
N ARG A 198 6.96 3.29 -11.19
CA ARG A 198 5.53 2.96 -11.09
C ARG A 198 5.28 2.50 -9.64
N HIS A 199 4.22 1.73 -9.40
CA HIS A 199 3.94 1.11 -8.12
C HIS A 199 5.19 0.47 -7.49
N GLY A 200 5.57 0.97 -6.32
CA GLY A 200 6.68 0.48 -5.51
C GLY A 200 6.40 0.69 -4.02
N GLY A 201 7.45 0.66 -3.20
CA GLY A 201 7.36 0.94 -1.77
C GLY A 201 8.41 1.95 -1.33
N VAL A 202 8.25 2.50 -0.12
CA VAL A 202 9.22 3.40 0.49
C VAL A 202 9.67 2.83 1.82
N MET A 203 10.97 2.61 1.96
CA MET A 203 11.58 2.15 3.20
C MET A 203 12.58 3.19 3.69
N PRO A 204 12.42 3.73 4.92
CA PRO A 204 13.45 4.57 5.50
C PRO A 204 14.71 3.74 5.75
N ILE A 205 15.85 4.28 5.37
CA ILE A 205 17.17 3.69 5.63
C ILE A 205 18.05 4.72 6.34
N THR A 206 18.93 4.22 7.20
CA THR A 206 19.97 5.02 7.84
C THR A 206 21.06 5.45 6.85
N ALA A 207 21.85 6.45 7.22
CA ALA A 207 23.00 6.87 6.43
C ALA A 207 24.00 5.72 6.21
N ALA A 208 24.25 4.91 7.25
CA ALA A 208 25.13 3.75 7.17
C ALA A 208 24.57 2.66 6.22
N GLU A 209 23.27 2.39 6.27
CA GLU A 209 22.64 1.45 5.33
C GLU A 209 22.68 1.96 3.89
N ARG A 210 22.46 3.27 3.68
CA ARG A 210 22.62 3.90 2.37
C ARG A 210 24.05 3.75 1.84
N GLU A 211 25.06 4.01 2.67
CA GLU A 211 26.47 3.85 2.29
C GLU A 211 26.78 2.39 1.93
N ALA A 212 26.34 1.43 2.77
CA ALA A 212 26.51 0.02 2.50
C ALA A 212 25.80 -0.45 1.22
N LEU A 213 24.63 0.11 0.90
CA LEU A 213 23.91 -0.16 -0.34
C LEU A 213 24.66 0.39 -1.56
N LEU A 214 25.19 1.62 -1.49
CA LEU A 214 25.94 2.23 -2.58
C LEU A 214 27.30 1.56 -2.83
N GLU A 215 27.95 1.05 -1.78
CA GLU A 215 29.19 0.26 -1.90
C GLU A 215 28.92 -1.09 -2.56
N ALA A 216 27.82 -1.76 -2.19
CA ALA A 216 27.47 -3.07 -2.73
C ALA A 216 26.85 -3.00 -4.15
N TYR A 217 26.04 -1.96 -4.40
CA TYR A 217 25.30 -1.73 -5.65
C TYR A 217 25.53 -0.31 -6.10
N GLN A 218 26.60 -0.09 -6.87
CA GLN A 218 26.82 1.21 -7.49
C GLN A 218 25.62 1.53 -8.40
N PRO A 219 25.10 2.78 -8.36
CA PRO A 219 24.03 3.19 -9.27
C PRO A 219 24.45 2.85 -10.70
N GLY A 220 23.58 2.15 -11.44
CA GLY A 220 23.79 1.98 -12.88
C GLY A 220 23.87 3.35 -13.55
N GLU A 221 24.77 3.49 -14.53
CA GLU A 221 24.87 4.70 -15.38
C GLU A 221 23.54 5.04 -16.07
#